data_AF-A0A7Y2EZJ1-F1
#
_entry.id   AF-A0A7Y2EZJ1-F1
#
_cell.length_a   1.000
_cell.length_b   1.000
_cell.length_c   1.000
_cell.angle_alpha   90.00
_cell.angle_beta   90.00
_cell.angle_gamma   90.00
#
_symmetry.space_group_name_H-M   'P 1'
#
loop_
_entity.id
_entity.type
_entity.pdbx_description
1 polymer ?
#
loop_
_entity_poly.entity_id
_entity_poly.type
_entity_poly.pdbx_seq_one_letter_code
_entity_poly.pdbx_strand_id
1 'polypeptide(L)'
;MLRLIGNVLWLILGGFQAAVAYFIAGLVCFLLIVTIPFGVQAFKLGIYTLWPFGTSLVPSTTNPVSGLVAVVGNLIWLVLFGWWLALIHLFAAILHAITIIGIPFAVAHLKLLRASLAPFGYQIAPFGAAGGVRPLG
;
A
#
# COMPACT_ATOMS: atom_id res chain seq x y z
N MET A 1 -4.29 14.92 -16.28
CA MET A 1 -2.97 14.90 -16.94
C MET A 1 -1.83 14.63 -15.96
N LEU A 2 -1.61 15.46 -14.93
CA LEU A 2 -0.51 15.28 -13.96
C LEU A 2 -0.46 13.89 -13.27
N ARG A 3 -1.63 13.30 -12.99
CA ARG A 3 -1.76 11.96 -12.38
C ARG A 3 -1.18 10.85 -13.25
N LEU A 4 -1.41 10.91 -14.56
CA LEU A 4 -0.94 9.89 -15.50
C LEU A 4 0.58 9.93 -15.61
N ILE A 5 1.15 11.14 -15.75
CA ILE A 5 2.60 11.34 -15.82
C ILE A 5 3.26 10.83 -14.54
N GLY A 6 2.72 11.18 -13.36
CA GLY A 6 3.21 10.68 -12.08
C GLY A 6 3.20 9.15 -11.99
N ASN A 7 2.09 8.51 -12.40
CA ASN A 7 1.99 7.04 -12.38
C ASN A 7 2.98 6.37 -13.34
N VAL A 8 3.16 6.90 -14.56
CA VAL A 8 4.13 6.35 -15.52
C VAL A 8 5.56 6.47 -14.99
N LEU A 9 5.96 7.64 -14.49
CA LEU A 9 7.29 7.82 -13.90
C LEU A 9 7.50 6.90 -12.70
N TRP A 10 6.48 6.75 -11.86
CA TRP A 10 6.52 5.87 -10.70
C TRP A 10 6.72 4.41 -11.07
N LEU A 11 5.98 3.90 -12.06
CA LEU A 11 6.12 2.52 -12.51
C LEU A 11 7.55 2.21 -12.97
N ILE A 12 8.20 3.16 -13.65
CA ILE A 12 9.57 3.01 -14.14
C ILE A 12 10.60 3.10 -12.99
N LEU A 13 10.38 4.02 -12.05
CA LEU A 13 11.36 4.36 -11.02
C LEU A 13 11.40 3.40 -9.82
N GLY A 14 10.32 2.65 -9.55
CA GLY A 14 10.29 1.70 -8.43
C GLY A 14 8.93 1.15 -8.06
N GLY A 15 7.86 1.74 -8.60
CA GLY A 15 6.48 1.36 -8.34
C GLY A 15 6.11 -0.04 -8.85
N PHE A 16 6.64 -0.44 -10.00
CA PHE A 16 6.40 -1.77 -10.54
C PHE A 16 7.00 -2.86 -9.64
N GLN A 17 8.24 -2.66 -9.22
CA GLN A 17 8.97 -3.57 -8.32
C GLN A 17 8.25 -3.69 -6.97
N ALA A 18 7.77 -2.56 -6.43
CA ALA A 18 6.98 -2.56 -5.20
C ALA A 18 5.64 -3.31 -5.36
N ALA A 19 4.93 -3.12 -6.47
CA ALA A 19 3.69 -3.84 -6.75
C ALA A 19 3.92 -5.36 -6.88
N VAL A 20 5.01 -5.76 -7.55
CA VAL A 20 5.42 -7.16 -7.64
C VAL A 20 5.69 -7.77 -6.26
N ALA A 21 6.34 -7.04 -5.35
CA ALA A 21 6.56 -7.51 -3.97
C ALA A 21 5.22 -7.83 -3.25
N TYR A 22 4.19 -6.98 -3.43
CA TYR A 22 2.85 -7.27 -2.90
C TYR A 22 2.18 -8.46 -3.56
N PHE A 23 2.32 -8.64 -4.88
CA PHE A 23 1.75 -9.80 -5.58
C PHE A 23 2.43 -11.10 -5.16
N ILE A 24 3.75 -11.08 -4.96
CA ILE A 24 4.49 -12.23 -4.41
C ILE A 24 4.01 -12.52 -2.98
N ALA A 25 3.88 -11.51 -2.12
CA ALA A 25 3.33 -11.69 -0.77
C ALA A 25 1.92 -12.31 -0.82
N GLY A 26 1.09 -11.84 -1.74
CA GLY A 26 -0.26 -12.37 -1.96
C GLY A 26 -0.25 -13.82 -2.43
N LEU A 27 0.63 -14.17 -3.37
CA LEU A 27 0.77 -15.54 -3.85
C LEU A 27 1.24 -16.49 -2.73
N VAL A 28 2.20 -16.07 -1.92
CA VAL A 28 2.63 -16.81 -0.72
C VAL A 28 1.45 -17.02 0.23
N CYS A 29 0.62 -15.99 0.44
CA CYS A 29 -0.56 -16.11 1.28
C CYS A 29 -1.56 -17.16 0.76
N PHE A 30 -1.72 -17.27 -0.56
CA PHE A 30 -2.57 -18.28 -1.19
C PHE A 30 -2.00 -19.70 -1.05
N LEU A 31 -0.68 -19.86 -1.18
CA LEU A 31 -0.01 -21.16 -1.01
C LEU A 31 -0.13 -21.70 0.42
N LEU A 32 -0.13 -20.82 1.42
CA LEU A 32 -0.26 -21.20 2.83
C LEU A 32 -1.71 -21.56 3.22
N ILE A 33 -2.70 -21.33 2.34
CA ILE A 33 -4.16 -21.60 2.46
C ILE A 33 -4.84 -20.87 3.65
N VAL A 34 -4.30 -21.00 4.86
CA VAL A 34 -4.78 -20.35 6.09
C VAL A 34 -4.72 -18.82 5.99
N THR A 35 -3.78 -18.28 5.20
CA THR A 35 -3.58 -16.83 5.04
C THR A 35 -4.26 -16.21 3.81
N ILE A 36 -5.14 -16.93 3.12
CA ILE A 36 -5.90 -16.43 1.97
C ILE A 36 -6.50 -15.01 2.16
N PRO A 37 -7.18 -14.66 3.29
CA PRO A 37 -7.74 -13.32 3.45
C PRO A 37 -6.67 -12.21 3.44
N PHE A 38 -5.45 -12.51 3.90
CA PHE A 38 -4.31 -11.59 3.84
C PHE A 38 -3.80 -11.44 2.41
N GLY A 39 -3.83 -12.52 1.63
CA GLY A 39 -3.49 -12.49 0.21
C GLY A 39 -4.33 -11.50 -0.58
N VAL A 40 -5.65 -11.51 -0.37
CA VAL A 40 -6.57 -10.54 -1.01
C VAL A 40 -6.18 -9.10 -0.67
N GLN A 41 -5.80 -8.81 0.57
CA GLN A 41 -5.33 -7.47 0.95
C GLN A 41 -3.98 -7.10 0.34
N ALA A 42 -3.06 -8.07 0.22
CA ALA A 42 -1.79 -7.88 -0.46
C ALA A 42 -2.02 -7.50 -1.93
N PHE A 43 -2.89 -8.22 -2.65
CA PHE A 43 -3.25 -7.87 -4.03
C PHE A 43 -3.92 -6.49 -4.13
N LYS A 44 -4.82 -6.14 -3.20
CA LYS A 44 -5.43 -4.80 -3.13
C LYS A 44 -4.36 -3.70 -3.03
N LEU A 45 -3.38 -3.87 -2.14
CA LEU A 45 -2.26 -2.93 -2.00
C LEU A 45 -1.30 -2.96 -3.20
N GLY A 46 -1.09 -4.11 -3.82
CA GLY A 46 -0.30 -4.23 -5.05
C GLY A 46 -0.92 -3.44 -6.21
N ILE A 47 -2.24 -3.55 -6.40
CA ILE A 47 -2.97 -2.77 -7.41
C ILE A 47 -2.93 -1.26 -7.08
N TYR A 48 -3.10 -0.89 -5.81
CA TYR A 48 -2.93 0.49 -5.35
C TYR A 48 -1.52 1.01 -5.65
N THR A 49 -0.51 0.17 -5.45
CA THR A 49 0.90 0.48 -5.69
C THR A 49 1.20 0.65 -7.18
N LEU A 50 0.47 0.03 -8.10
CA LEU A 50 0.65 0.30 -9.54
C LEU A 50 0.22 1.73 -9.92
N TRP A 51 -0.82 2.26 -9.27
CA TRP A 51 -1.42 3.55 -9.62
C TRP A 51 -1.72 4.41 -8.38
N PRO A 52 -0.69 4.83 -7.62
CA PRO A 52 -0.90 5.50 -6.34
C PRO A 52 -1.36 6.95 -6.50
N PHE A 53 -1.08 7.59 -7.64
CA PHE A 53 -1.47 8.99 -7.84
C PHE A 53 -2.89 9.10 -8.35
N GLY A 54 -3.71 9.83 -7.59
CA GLY A 54 -5.13 10.02 -7.90
C GLY A 54 -6.07 9.30 -6.94
N THR A 55 -5.52 8.45 -6.08
CA THR A 55 -6.24 7.63 -5.10
C THR A 55 -5.65 7.80 -3.71
N SER A 56 -6.48 7.59 -2.69
CA SER A 56 -6.10 7.66 -1.29
C SER A 56 -6.70 6.50 -0.51
N LEU A 57 -5.94 5.99 0.46
CA LEU A 57 -6.47 5.08 1.46
C LEU A 57 -7.25 5.87 2.50
N VAL A 58 -8.53 5.56 2.64
CA VAL A 58 -9.42 6.21 3.62
C VAL A 58 -10.00 5.15 4.55
N PRO A 59 -10.25 5.48 5.83
CA PRO A 59 -10.98 4.61 6.74
C PRO A 59 -12.26 4.10 6.07
N SER A 60 -12.44 2.79 6.06
CA SER A 60 -13.63 2.21 5.46
C SER A 60 -14.79 2.24 6.46
N THR A 61 -15.88 2.88 6.07
CA THR A 61 -17.14 2.93 6.83
C THR A 61 -18.13 1.85 6.38
N THR A 62 -17.87 1.21 5.24
CA THR A 62 -18.77 0.24 4.59
C THR A 62 -18.21 -1.18 4.58
N ASN A 63 -16.93 -1.38 4.90
CA ASN A 63 -16.30 -2.69 4.90
C ASN A 63 -16.55 -3.41 6.24
N PRO A 64 -17.05 -4.66 6.24
CA PRO A 64 -17.33 -5.41 7.46
C PRO A 64 -16.09 -5.68 8.31
N VAL A 65 -14.88 -5.56 7.75
CA VAL A 65 -13.62 -5.69 8.48
C VAL A 65 -13.23 -4.34 9.11
N SER A 66 -13.97 -3.93 10.13
CA SER A 66 -13.67 -2.76 10.96
C SER A 66 -13.58 -3.13 12.44
N GLY A 67 -12.96 -2.27 13.26
CA GLY A 67 -12.82 -2.51 14.70
C GLY A 67 -11.85 -3.65 15.05
N LEU A 68 -12.22 -4.51 16.00
CA LEU A 68 -11.35 -5.54 16.58
C LEU A 68 -10.77 -6.51 15.54
N VAL A 69 -11.55 -6.88 14.51
CA VAL A 69 -11.09 -7.78 13.45
C VAL A 69 -9.95 -7.17 12.64
N ALA A 70 -10.02 -5.86 12.36
CA ALA A 70 -8.96 -5.14 11.67
C ALA A 70 -7.69 -5.04 12.53
N VAL A 71 -7.84 -4.85 13.85
CA VAL A 71 -6.70 -4.82 14.78
C VAL A 71 -5.99 -6.17 14.82
N VAL A 72 -6.72 -7.26 15.03
CA VAL A 72 -6.16 -8.62 15.05
C VAL A 72 -5.54 -8.97 13.70
N GLY A 73 -6.22 -8.66 12.60
CA GLY A 73 -5.68 -8.83 11.25
C GLY A 73 -4.40 -8.05 11.03
N ASN A 74 -4.34 -6.78 11.43
CA ASN A 74 -3.13 -5.97 11.31
C ASN A 74 -1.97 -6.53 12.16
N LEU A 75 -2.23 -7.09 13.35
CA LEU A 75 -1.18 -7.72 14.16
C LEU A 75 -0.62 -8.98 13.49
N ILE A 76 -1.48 -9.89 13.03
CA ILE A 76 -1.06 -11.10 12.31
C ILE A 76 -0.30 -10.71 11.04
N TRP A 77 -0.83 -9.76 10.27
CA TRP A 77 -0.20 -9.25 9.07
C TRP A 77 1.16 -8.64 9.37
N LEU A 78 1.29 -7.78 10.38
CA LEU A 78 2.54 -7.11 10.69
C LEU A 78 3.65 -8.10 10.98
N VAL A 79 3.36 -9.18 11.71
CA VAL A 79 4.33 -10.23 12.06
C VAL A 79 4.73 -11.07 10.84
N LEU A 80 3.77 -11.42 9.98
CA LEU A 80 4.02 -12.33 8.85
C LEU A 80 4.50 -11.64 7.57
N PHE A 81 3.90 -10.50 7.23
CA PHE A 81 4.01 -9.86 5.91
C PHE A 81 4.38 -8.37 5.95
N GLY A 82 3.80 -7.62 6.88
CA GLY A 82 3.85 -6.16 6.89
C GLY A 82 5.22 -5.57 7.15
N TRP A 83 6.02 -6.16 8.03
CA TRP A 83 7.31 -5.60 8.45
C TRP A 83 8.35 -5.61 7.31
N TRP A 84 8.48 -6.71 6.57
CA TRP A 84 9.46 -6.78 5.48
C TRP A 84 9.02 -5.99 4.25
N LEU A 85 7.70 -5.92 3.96
CA LEU A 85 7.17 -5.00 2.95
C LEU A 85 7.44 -3.53 3.34
N ALA A 86 7.29 -3.19 4.61
CA ALA A 86 7.62 -1.86 5.12
C ALA A 86 9.11 -1.53 4.95
N LEU A 87 10.00 -2.51 5.18
CA LEU A 87 11.44 -2.35 4.95
C LEU A 87 11.77 -2.12 3.47
N ILE A 88 11.11 -2.85 2.55
CA ILE A 88 11.26 -2.62 1.09
C ILE A 88 10.90 -1.17 0.75
N HIS A 89 9.77 -0.67 1.27
CA HIS A 89 9.38 0.72 1.06
C HIS A 89 10.34 1.71 1.72
N LEU A 90 10.83 1.44 2.92
CA LEU A 90 11.77 2.30 3.63
C LEU A 90 13.07 2.44 2.84
N PHE A 91 13.62 1.31 2.38
CA PHE A 91 14.84 1.28 1.59
C PHE A 91 14.68 2.04 0.27
N ALA A 92 13.60 1.79 -0.46
CA ALA A 92 13.30 2.50 -1.70
C ALA A 92 13.08 4.01 -1.47
N ALA A 93 12.45 4.40 -0.37
CA ALA A 93 12.30 5.80 0.00
C ALA A 93 13.65 6.49 0.23
N ILE A 94 14.56 5.84 0.95
CA ILE A 94 15.92 6.35 1.18
C ILE A 94 16.67 6.49 -0.15
N LEU A 95 16.62 5.47 -1.02
CA LEU A 95 17.28 5.50 -2.32
C LEU A 95 16.78 6.66 -3.20
N HIS A 96 15.46 6.86 -3.27
CA HIS A 96 14.89 7.96 -4.03
C HIS A 96 15.17 9.33 -3.41
N ALA A 97 15.26 9.45 -2.09
CA ALA A 97 15.54 10.70 -1.40
C ALA A 97 16.95 11.27 -1.68
N ILE A 98 17.88 10.45 -2.21
CA ILE A 98 19.23 10.90 -2.61
C ILE A 98 19.17 11.92 -3.75
N THR A 99 18.11 11.89 -4.57
CA THR A 99 17.97 12.78 -5.73
C THR A 99 16.82 13.76 -5.53
N ILE A 100 16.99 15.01 -5.95
CA ILE A 100 15.93 16.03 -5.89
C ILE A 100 14.67 15.57 -6.65
N ILE A 101 14.87 14.94 -7.82
CA ILE A 101 13.79 14.41 -8.67
C ILE A 101 13.09 13.20 -8.00
N GLY A 102 13.80 12.46 -7.15
CA GLY A 102 13.30 11.27 -6.45
C GLY A 102 12.44 11.57 -5.23
N ILE A 103 12.55 12.75 -4.63
CA ILE A 103 11.81 13.15 -3.41
C ILE A 103 10.29 12.88 -3.49
N PRO A 104 9.58 13.21 -4.58
CA PRO A 104 8.15 12.90 -4.70
C PRO A 104 7.85 11.39 -4.60
N PHE A 105 8.73 10.54 -5.13
CA PHE A 105 8.59 9.09 -5.10
C PHE A 105 8.99 8.52 -3.74
N ALA A 106 9.96 9.12 -3.05
CA ALA A 106 10.28 8.79 -1.66
C ALA A 106 9.05 8.99 -0.76
N VAL A 107 8.34 10.12 -0.93
CA VAL A 107 7.08 10.37 -0.20
C VAL A 107 6.00 9.32 -0.54
N ALA A 108 5.90 8.89 -1.79
CA ALA A 108 4.98 7.82 -2.18
C ALA A 108 5.32 6.49 -1.50
N HIS A 109 6.60 6.12 -1.45
CA HIS A 109 7.06 4.94 -0.71
C HIS A 109 6.76 5.04 0.79
N LEU A 110 6.95 6.21 1.43
CA LEU A 110 6.62 6.39 2.84
C LEU A 110 5.12 6.27 3.14
N LYS A 111 4.26 6.68 2.20
CA LYS A 111 2.80 6.46 2.31
C LYS A 111 2.47 4.97 2.23
N LEU A 112 3.08 4.26 1.28
CA LEU A 112 2.90 2.83 1.13
C LEU A 112 3.50 2.03 2.28
N LEU A 113 4.59 2.50 2.89
CA LEU A 113 5.15 1.92 4.12
C LEU A 113 4.11 1.93 5.24
N ARG A 114 3.43 3.06 5.46
CA ARG A 114 2.37 3.11 6.48
C ARG A 114 1.21 2.17 6.14
N ALA A 115 0.82 2.11 4.88
CA ALA A 115 -0.21 1.19 4.40
C ALA A 115 0.20 -0.28 4.56
N SER A 116 1.48 -0.60 4.37
CA SER A 116 2.02 -1.96 4.46
C SER A 116 2.11 -2.45 5.90
N LEU A 117 2.23 -1.56 6.89
CA LEU A 117 2.24 -1.96 8.30
C LEU A 117 0.84 -2.37 8.78
N ALA A 118 -0.21 -1.67 8.31
CA ALA A 118 -1.58 -1.88 8.76
C ALA A 118 -2.60 -1.72 7.60
N PRO A 119 -2.78 -2.75 6.75
CA PRO A 119 -3.62 -2.66 5.56
C PRO A 119 -5.13 -2.79 5.81
N PHE A 120 -5.52 -3.33 6.98
CA PHE A 120 -6.92 -3.59 7.32
C PHE A 120 -7.61 -2.33 7.87
N GLY A 121 -8.90 -2.19 7.59
CA GLY A 121 -9.71 -1.03 7.97
C GLY A 121 -9.69 0.12 6.96
N TYR A 122 -8.98 -0.03 5.83
CA TYR A 122 -8.87 1.00 4.79
C TYR A 122 -9.43 0.53 3.44
N GLN A 123 -10.02 1.48 2.71
CA GLN A 123 -10.46 1.33 1.33
C GLN A 123 -9.77 2.34 0.43
N ILE A 124 -9.61 2.00 -0.85
CA ILE A 124 -9.02 2.88 -1.86
C ILE A 124 -10.16 3.71 -2.43
N ALA A 125 -10.07 5.03 -2.28
CA ALA A 125 -11.03 5.98 -2.84
C ALA A 125 -10.34 6.99 -3.76
N PRO A 126 -11.02 7.48 -4.82
CA PRO A 126 -10.51 8.63 -5.57
C PRO A 126 -10.33 9.85 -4.67
N PHE A 127 -9.28 10.64 -4.91
CA PHE A 127 -9.09 11.91 -4.18
C PHE A 127 -10.34 12.81 -4.31
N GLY A 128 -10.84 13.29 -3.17
CA GLY A 128 -12.01 14.18 -3.08
C GLY A 128 -13.34 13.47 -2.92
N ALA A 129 -13.42 12.15 -3.11
CA ALA A 129 -14.65 11.38 -2.90
C ALA A 129 -14.97 11.11 -1.42
N ALA A 130 -13.96 11.15 -0.55
CA ALA A 130 -14.11 10.95 0.89
C ALA A 130 -14.44 12.28 1.56
N GLY A 131 -15.73 12.62 1.67
CA GLY A 131 -16.22 13.88 2.25
C GLY A 131 -15.64 14.18 3.64
N GLY A 132 -14.55 14.94 3.70
CA GLY A 132 -13.89 15.39 4.93
C GLY A 132 -13.09 14.34 5.70
N VAL A 133 -13.03 13.08 5.26
CA VAL A 133 -12.31 12.02 5.99
C VAL A 133 -10.81 12.12 5.70
N ARG A 134 -9.99 12.18 6.75
CA ARG A 134 -8.53 12.30 6.62
C ARG A 134 -7.94 11.03 5.98
N PRO A 135 -7.25 11.13 4.83
CA PRO A 135 -6.60 9.99 4.21
C PRO A 135 -5.40 9.52 5.04
N LEU A 136 -5.02 8.27 4.85
CA LEU A 136 -3.81 7.70 5.42
C LEU A 136 -2.59 8.21 4.63
N GLY A 137 -1.95 9.27 5.13
CA GLY A 137 -0.74 9.84 4.52
C GLY A 137 -0.66 11.35 4.57
#